data_AF-A0A937AW08-F1
#
_entry.id   AF-A0A937AW08-F1
#
_cell.length_a   1.000
_cell.length_b   1.000
_cell.length_c   1.000
_cell.angle_alpha   90.00
_cell.angle_beta   90.00
_cell.angle_gamma   90.00
#
_symmetry.space_group_name_H-M   'P 1'
#
loop_
_entity.id
_entity.type
_entity.pdbx_description
1 polymer ?
#
loop_
_entity_poly.entity_id
_entity_poly.type
_entity_poly.pdbx_seq_one_letter_code
_entity_poly.pdbx_strand_id
1 'polypeptide(L)'
;MLGHRFIHFDPNENGQTKFEQLLNLFMQLLTYTNGDALEALQWLNELDKQYKLTGNEYGMGDFIDDLKQNGYLSEDPASGSFSITAKSEQTIRKKSLEEIFGKLKKSRQGNHQTFKPGQGDEINPDTRPFQFGDMLEQIDFTESIRNAQINRGVESFSMQEEDLQIRESDFKTQTSTVLMIDISHSMILYGEDRITPAKKVAMALSELITTKYPKDTLDIVVFGNDAWSIEIKDLPYLQVGPYHTNTVSGLELAMD
;
A
#
# COMPACT_ATOMS: atom_id res chain seq x y z
N MET A 1 28.85 24.36 -3.07
CA MET A 1 28.03 23.29 -3.69
C MET A 1 28.28 22.00 -2.91
N LEU A 2 27.27 21.43 -2.29
CA LEU A 2 27.37 20.07 -1.73
C LEU A 2 27.31 19.12 -2.93
N GLY A 3 28.46 18.55 -3.30
CA GLY A 3 28.56 17.61 -4.42
C GLY A 3 27.96 16.24 -4.06
N HIS A 4 27.55 15.49 -5.08
CA HIS A 4 27.17 14.09 -4.91
C HIS A 4 28.44 13.26 -4.71
N ARG A 5 28.52 12.55 -3.58
CA ARG A 5 29.62 11.63 -3.28
C ARG A 5 29.15 10.23 -3.62
N PHE A 6 29.64 9.70 -4.74
CA PHE A 6 29.43 8.30 -5.11
C PHE A 6 30.39 7.45 -4.29
N ILE A 7 29.84 6.60 -3.42
CA ILE A 7 30.58 5.59 -2.68
C ILE A 7 30.35 4.23 -3.34
N HIS A 8 31.29 3.29 -3.18
CA HIS A 8 31.03 1.91 -3.54
C HIS A 8 29.87 1.38 -2.70
N PHE A 9 28.92 0.73 -3.35
CA PHE A 9 27.81 0.09 -2.70
C PHE A 9 28.34 -1.08 -1.85
N ASP A 10 28.15 -1.00 -0.53
CA ASP A 10 28.44 -2.10 0.38
C ASP A 10 27.12 -2.84 0.69
N PRO A 11 26.92 -4.06 0.15
CA PRO A 11 25.72 -4.84 0.41
C PRO A 11 25.54 -5.22 1.89
N ASN A 12 26.61 -5.15 2.71
CA ASN A 12 26.58 -5.45 4.13
C ASN A 12 26.33 -4.22 5.02
N GLU A 13 26.24 -3.02 4.45
CA GLU A 13 26.12 -1.76 5.21
C GLU A 13 24.85 -1.72 6.08
N ASN A 14 23.80 -2.45 5.67
CA ASN A 14 22.51 -2.52 6.37
C ASN A 14 22.35 -3.74 7.29
N GLY A 15 23.37 -4.59 7.44
CA GLY A 15 23.30 -5.79 8.29
C GLY A 15 22.30 -6.87 7.83
N GLN A 16 21.86 -6.82 6.57
CA GLN A 16 20.91 -7.79 6.02
C GLN A 16 21.53 -9.18 5.91
N THR A 17 20.72 -10.21 6.20
CA THR A 17 21.12 -11.60 5.99
C THR A 17 21.27 -11.92 4.50
N LYS A 18 22.00 -12.98 4.15
CA LYS A 18 22.15 -13.41 2.74
C LYS A 18 20.80 -13.74 2.10
N PHE A 19 19.90 -14.39 2.84
CA PHE A 19 18.53 -14.62 2.41
C PHE A 19 17.81 -13.31 2.08
N GLU A 20 17.86 -12.30 2.95
CA GLU A 20 17.20 -11.00 2.73
C GLU A 20 17.74 -10.26 1.50
N GLN A 21 19.07 -10.30 1.29
CA GLN A 21 19.70 -9.70 0.11
C GLN A 21 19.18 -10.34 -1.19
N LEU A 22 19.16 -11.68 -1.25
CA LEU A 22 18.67 -12.41 -2.42
C LEU A 22 17.14 -12.28 -2.58
N LEU A 23 16.39 -12.25 -1.47
CA LEU A 23 14.95 -12.02 -1.47
C LEU A 23 14.62 -10.65 -2.07
N ASN A 24 15.38 -9.60 -1.72
CA ASN A 24 15.19 -8.27 -2.29
C ASN A 24 15.37 -8.28 -3.81
N LEU A 25 16.42 -8.95 -4.30
CA LEU A 25 16.69 -9.06 -5.73
C LEU A 25 15.63 -9.91 -6.44
N PHE A 26 15.26 -11.06 -5.86
CA PHE A 26 14.21 -11.92 -6.38
C PHE A 26 12.87 -11.19 -6.53
N MET A 27 12.44 -10.42 -5.52
CA MET A 27 11.21 -9.63 -5.58
C MET A 27 11.25 -8.55 -6.68
N GLN A 28 12.42 -7.98 -6.95
CA GLN A 28 12.59 -7.05 -8.08
C GLN A 28 12.46 -7.80 -9.41
N LEU A 29 13.15 -8.93 -9.57
CA LEU A 29 13.12 -9.75 -10.79
C LEU A 29 11.70 -10.26 -11.09
N LEU A 30 10.91 -10.63 -10.07
CA LEU A 30 9.50 -10.97 -10.23
C LEU A 30 8.68 -9.86 -10.89
N THR A 31 9.01 -8.58 -10.64
CA THR A 31 8.29 -7.47 -11.27
C THR A 31 8.60 -7.38 -12.77
N TYR A 32 9.85 -7.67 -13.16
CA TYR A 32 10.31 -7.66 -14.56
C TYR A 32 9.86 -8.89 -15.35
N THR A 33 9.73 -10.04 -14.68
CA THR A 33 9.29 -11.32 -15.26
C THR A 33 7.78 -11.53 -15.17
N ASN A 34 7.03 -10.48 -14.83
CA ASN A 34 5.57 -10.50 -14.73
C ASN A 34 5.06 -11.61 -13.78
N GLY A 35 5.74 -11.81 -12.65
CA GLY A 35 5.39 -12.81 -11.64
C GLY A 35 5.85 -14.24 -11.97
N ASP A 36 6.56 -14.47 -13.07
CA ASP A 36 7.13 -15.79 -13.39
C ASP A 36 8.29 -16.12 -12.45
N ALA A 37 8.01 -16.98 -11.47
CA ALA A 37 8.99 -17.41 -10.48
C ALA A 37 10.18 -18.15 -11.09
N LEU A 38 9.93 -18.96 -12.13
CA LEU A 38 10.95 -19.79 -12.75
C LEU A 38 11.91 -18.92 -13.56
N GLU A 39 11.39 -17.97 -14.35
CA GLU A 39 12.20 -17.00 -15.07
C GLU A 39 13.00 -16.11 -14.10
N ALA A 40 12.36 -15.62 -13.03
CA ALA A 40 13.04 -14.80 -12.02
C ALA A 40 14.18 -15.55 -11.33
N LEU A 41 14.00 -16.84 -10.98
CA LEU A 41 15.05 -17.67 -10.40
C LEU A 41 16.18 -17.94 -11.39
N GLN A 42 15.86 -18.13 -12.68
CA GLN A 42 16.89 -18.29 -13.72
C GLN A 42 17.75 -17.03 -13.86
N TRP A 43 17.13 -15.85 -13.91
CA TRP A 43 17.85 -14.59 -13.99
C TRP A 43 18.69 -14.35 -12.73
N LEU A 44 18.15 -14.67 -11.55
CA LEU A 44 18.88 -14.57 -10.29
C LEU A 44 20.12 -15.48 -10.27
N ASN A 45 19.99 -16.70 -10.79
CA ASN A 45 21.11 -17.63 -10.92
C ASN A 45 22.18 -17.11 -11.89
N GLU A 46 21.79 -16.46 -12.98
CA GLU A 46 22.76 -15.86 -13.90
C GLU A 46 23.50 -14.67 -13.25
N LEU A 47 22.77 -13.82 -12.51
CA LEU A 47 23.37 -12.77 -11.71
C LEU A 47 24.34 -13.35 -10.66
N ASP A 48 23.99 -14.46 -10.03
CA ASP A 48 24.87 -15.12 -9.07
C ASP A 48 26.16 -15.64 -9.71
N LYS A 49 26.08 -16.25 -10.91
CA LYS A 49 27.29 -16.70 -11.64
C LYS A 49 28.24 -15.54 -11.93
N GLN A 50 27.69 -14.39 -12.34
CA GLN A 50 28.46 -13.22 -12.73
C GLN A 50 29.01 -12.45 -11.53
N TYR A 51 28.19 -12.24 -10.51
CA TYR A 51 28.50 -11.35 -9.38
C TYR A 51 28.87 -12.07 -8.09
N LYS A 52 28.79 -13.41 -8.05
CA LYS A 52 29.09 -14.25 -6.87
C LYS A 52 28.31 -13.78 -5.64
N LEU A 53 26.98 -13.70 -5.79
CA LEU A 53 26.07 -13.22 -4.74
C LEU A 53 26.02 -14.22 -3.56
N THR A 54 26.09 -15.51 -3.89
CA THR A 54 26.14 -16.67 -3.01
C THR A 54 27.59 -17.08 -2.70
N GLY A 55 27.76 -17.98 -1.73
CA GLY A 55 29.07 -18.50 -1.35
C GLY A 55 28.98 -19.96 -0.89
N ASN A 56 30.10 -20.50 -0.39
CA ASN A 56 30.18 -21.89 0.04
C ASN A 56 29.25 -22.22 1.23
N GLU A 57 28.90 -21.24 2.05
CA GLU A 57 28.06 -21.40 3.23
C GLU A 57 26.56 -21.25 2.94
N TYR A 58 26.20 -20.62 1.81
CA TYR A 58 24.82 -20.34 1.44
C TYR A 58 24.71 -20.18 -0.07
N GLY A 59 24.13 -21.18 -0.72
CA GLY A 59 23.96 -21.29 -2.17
C GLY A 59 22.55 -20.97 -2.67
N MET A 60 22.35 -21.08 -3.99
CA MET A 60 21.04 -20.86 -4.61
C MET A 60 20.02 -21.94 -4.21
N GLY A 61 20.47 -23.17 -3.95
CA GLY A 61 19.62 -24.25 -3.45
C GLY A 61 19.04 -23.91 -2.07
N ASP A 62 19.90 -23.47 -1.15
CA ASP A 62 19.49 -23.02 0.19
C ASP A 62 18.48 -21.87 0.10
N PHE A 63 18.71 -20.92 -0.80
CA PHE A 63 17.76 -19.83 -1.05
C PHE A 63 16.38 -20.30 -1.53
N ILE A 64 16.33 -21.24 -2.47
CA ILE A 64 15.05 -21.79 -2.97
C ILE A 64 14.33 -22.56 -1.85
N ASP A 65 15.06 -23.32 -1.05
CA ASP A 65 14.49 -24.03 0.09
C ASP A 65 13.97 -23.06 1.16
N ASP A 66 14.71 -22.00 1.47
CA ASP A 66 14.27 -20.95 2.37
C ASP A 66 13.05 -20.19 1.83
N LEU A 67 12.95 -19.94 0.52
CA LEU A 67 11.76 -19.35 -0.09
C LEU A 67 10.52 -20.23 0.13
N LYS A 68 10.65 -21.55 0.00
CA LYS A 68 9.56 -22.51 0.26
C LYS A 68 9.22 -22.56 1.75
N GLN A 69 10.21 -22.69 2.63
CA GLN A 69 10.01 -22.76 4.08
C GLN A 69 9.37 -21.49 4.64
N ASN A 70 9.79 -20.33 4.14
CA ASN A 70 9.21 -19.04 4.53
C ASN A 70 7.89 -18.74 3.80
N GLY A 71 7.39 -19.64 2.94
CA GLY A 71 6.09 -19.52 2.28
C GLY A 71 6.02 -18.44 1.19
N TYR A 72 7.14 -18.10 0.55
CA TYR A 72 7.20 -17.22 -0.62
C TYR A 72 6.97 -17.97 -1.94
N LEU A 73 7.33 -19.26 -1.97
CA LEU A 73 7.23 -20.12 -3.14
C LEU A 73 6.39 -21.34 -2.79
N SER A 74 5.54 -21.76 -3.72
CA SER A 74 4.88 -23.05 -3.71
C SER A 74 5.41 -23.89 -4.87
N GLU A 75 5.54 -25.20 -4.67
CA GLU A 75 5.91 -26.14 -5.71
C GLU A 75 4.70 -27.01 -6.02
N ASP A 76 4.33 -27.11 -7.30
CA ASP A 76 3.29 -28.03 -7.74
C ASP A 76 3.86 -29.46 -7.75
N PRO A 77 3.32 -30.38 -6.92
CA PRO A 77 3.81 -31.76 -6.84
C PRO A 77 3.70 -32.54 -8.16
N ALA A 78 2.81 -32.12 -9.07
CA ALA A 78 2.57 -32.83 -10.33
C ALA A 78 3.52 -32.40 -11.46
N SER A 79 3.88 -31.12 -11.51
CA SER A 79 4.69 -30.54 -12.58
C SER A 79 6.11 -30.17 -12.15
N GLY A 80 6.39 -30.11 -10.84
CA GLY A 80 7.62 -29.56 -10.29
C GLY A 80 7.78 -28.06 -10.59
N SER A 81 6.70 -27.39 -11.01
CA SER A 81 6.73 -25.97 -11.32
C SER A 81 6.61 -25.13 -10.04
N PHE A 82 7.32 -24.01 -10.03
CA PHE A 82 7.28 -23.07 -8.93
C PHE A 82 6.27 -21.96 -9.21
N SER A 83 5.45 -21.64 -8.23
CA SER A 83 4.53 -20.51 -8.24
C SER A 83 4.78 -19.61 -7.04
N ILE A 84 4.59 -18.29 -7.23
CA ILE A 84 4.65 -17.36 -6.10
C ILE A 84 3.38 -17.45 -5.26
N THR A 85 3.51 -17.22 -3.97
CA THR A 85 2.37 -17.22 -3.03
C THR A 85 1.79 -15.81 -2.86
N ALA A 86 0.61 -15.71 -2.25
CA ALA A 86 0.03 -14.44 -1.82
C ALA A 86 0.97 -13.63 -0.90
N LYS A 87 1.83 -14.31 -0.13
CA LYS A 87 2.86 -13.65 0.70
C LYS A 87 3.89 -12.94 -0.16
N SER A 88 4.33 -13.57 -1.25
CA SER A 88 5.22 -12.95 -2.24
C SER A 88 4.57 -11.76 -2.90
N GLU A 89 3.34 -11.89 -3.39
CA GLU A 89 2.59 -10.77 -4.00
C GLU A 89 2.48 -9.58 -3.05
N GLN A 90 2.09 -9.81 -1.79
CA GLN A 90 2.04 -8.74 -0.79
C GLN A 90 3.43 -8.15 -0.50
N THR A 91 4.47 -8.97 -0.47
CA THR A 91 5.84 -8.51 -0.23
C THR A 91 6.35 -7.63 -1.36
N ILE A 92 6.05 -7.97 -2.62
CA ILE A 92 6.38 -7.12 -3.79
C ILE A 92 5.70 -5.75 -3.64
N ARG A 93 4.42 -5.72 -3.24
CA ARG A 93 3.68 -4.45 -3.06
C ARG A 93 4.27 -3.60 -1.93
N LYS A 94 4.54 -4.19 -0.76
CA LYS A 94 5.20 -3.50 0.36
C LYS A 94 6.56 -2.94 -0.01
N LYS A 95 7.38 -3.72 -0.72
CA LYS A 95 8.68 -3.26 -1.20
C LYS A 95 8.55 -2.13 -2.23
N SER A 96 7.57 -2.21 -3.12
CA SER A 96 7.27 -1.13 -4.06
C SER A 96 6.87 0.15 -3.32
N LEU A 97 6.05 0.04 -2.28
CA LEU A 97 5.69 1.16 -1.40
C LEU A 97 6.92 1.78 -0.72
N GLU A 98 7.78 0.97 -0.11
CA GLU A 98 9.03 1.43 0.52
C GLU A 98 10.00 2.08 -0.49
N GLU A 99 10.14 1.50 -1.69
CA GLU A 99 11.02 2.01 -2.74
C GLU A 99 10.56 3.40 -3.22
N ILE A 100 9.26 3.55 -3.49
CA ILE A 100 8.66 4.77 -4.04
C ILE A 100 8.46 5.83 -2.95
N PHE A 101 7.90 5.48 -1.81
CA PHE A 101 7.49 6.43 -0.77
C PHE A 101 8.48 6.51 0.41
N GLY A 102 9.32 5.50 0.64
CA GLY A 102 10.30 5.50 1.73
C GLY A 102 11.47 6.45 1.51
N LYS A 103 11.76 6.81 0.26
CA LYS A 103 12.79 7.81 -0.12
C LYS A 103 12.25 9.24 -0.20
N LEU A 104 10.96 9.46 0.07
CA LEU A 104 10.40 10.81 0.09
C LEU A 104 11.05 11.61 1.23
N LYS A 105 11.84 12.61 0.86
CA LYS A 105 12.31 13.64 1.82
C LYS A 105 11.07 14.20 2.52
N LYS A 106 11.13 14.40 3.85
CA LYS A 106 10.12 15.15 4.62
C LYS A 106 9.77 16.43 3.87
N SER A 107 8.66 16.43 3.14
CA SER A 107 8.00 17.64 2.66
C SER A 107 6.94 18.03 3.70
N ARG A 108 6.31 19.19 3.52
CA ARG A 108 5.36 19.74 4.51
C ARG A 108 4.27 18.71 4.83
N GLN A 109 3.98 18.60 6.11
CA GLN A 109 2.99 17.72 6.72
C GLN A 109 1.63 17.86 6.00
N GLY A 110 1.34 16.91 5.11
CA GLY A 110 0.03 16.76 4.47
C GLY A 110 -0.68 15.56 5.09
N ASN A 111 -1.34 15.78 6.21
CA ASN A 111 -2.41 14.89 6.63
C ASN A 111 -3.68 15.43 5.98
N HIS A 112 -4.44 14.59 5.28
CA HIS A 112 -5.83 14.90 4.98
C HIS A 112 -6.65 14.79 6.28
N GLN A 113 -6.33 15.64 7.27
CA GLN A 113 -7.21 15.89 8.40
C GLN A 113 -8.16 16.99 7.96
N THR A 114 -9.38 16.59 7.62
CA THR A 114 -10.49 17.53 7.57
C THR A 114 -10.91 17.82 9.00
N PHE A 115 -10.38 18.89 9.60
CA PHE A 115 -10.86 19.46 10.87
C PHE A 115 -12.22 20.16 10.68
N LYS A 116 -13.19 19.47 10.09
CA LYS A 116 -14.58 19.92 10.11
C LYS A 116 -15.32 19.06 11.13
N PRO A 117 -15.56 19.57 12.36
CA PRO A 117 -16.59 18.97 13.20
C PRO A 117 -17.91 18.97 12.41
N GLY A 118 -18.58 17.84 12.39
CA GLY A 118 -19.80 17.59 11.65
C GLY A 118 -20.45 16.29 12.13
N GLN A 119 -21.70 16.04 11.72
CA GLN A 119 -22.37 14.76 12.00
C GLN A 119 -21.56 13.62 11.38
N GLY A 120 -20.83 12.88 12.21
CA GLY A 120 -20.10 11.67 11.85
C GLY A 120 -20.40 10.57 12.87
N ASP A 121 -20.34 9.31 12.44
CA ASP A 121 -20.71 8.16 13.28
C ASP A 121 -19.63 7.74 14.30
N GLU A 122 -18.42 8.31 14.25
CA GLU A 122 -17.35 7.98 15.19
C GLU A 122 -17.22 9.03 16.30
N ILE A 123 -17.50 8.59 17.52
CA ILE A 123 -17.38 9.38 18.74
C ILE A 123 -15.90 9.65 19.02
N ASN A 124 -15.51 10.92 19.02
CA ASN A 124 -14.20 11.38 19.47
C ASN A 124 -14.18 11.38 21.02
N PRO A 125 -13.09 10.95 21.68
CA PRO A 125 -12.94 11.06 23.13
C PRO A 125 -12.86 12.51 23.64
N ASP A 126 -12.59 13.48 22.76
CA ASP A 126 -12.56 14.89 23.13
C ASP A 126 -13.97 15.43 23.36
N THR A 127 -14.12 16.19 24.45
CA THR A 127 -15.36 16.88 24.81
C THR A 127 -15.19 18.38 24.75
N ARG A 128 -16.27 19.09 24.43
CA ARG A 128 -16.33 20.55 24.53
C ARG A 128 -17.62 21.02 25.22
N PRO A 129 -17.67 22.26 25.73
CA PRO A 129 -18.91 22.84 26.23
C PRO A 129 -20.01 22.88 25.16
N PHE A 130 -21.25 22.66 25.60
CA PHE A 130 -22.45 22.81 24.78
C PHE A 130 -22.57 24.21 24.19
N GLN A 131 -23.05 24.27 22.95
CA GLN A 131 -23.44 25.50 22.27
C GLN A 131 -24.83 25.34 21.65
N PHE A 132 -25.56 26.45 21.57
CA PHE A 132 -26.88 26.45 20.95
C PHE A 132 -26.81 25.93 19.50
N GLY A 133 -27.54 24.85 19.22
CA GLY A 133 -27.54 24.16 17.92
C GLY A 133 -27.01 22.72 17.97
N ASP A 134 -26.33 22.34 19.06
CA ASP A 134 -25.87 20.96 19.28
C ASP A 134 -27.04 19.99 19.49
N MET A 135 -26.89 18.76 19.01
CA MET A 135 -27.93 17.73 19.16
C MET A 135 -27.85 17.07 20.54
N LEU A 136 -29.02 16.77 21.13
CA LEU A 136 -29.12 16.08 22.43
C LEU A 136 -28.39 14.74 22.45
N GLU A 137 -28.34 14.04 21.31
CA GLU A 137 -27.66 12.75 21.15
C GLU A 137 -26.14 12.85 21.32
N GLN A 138 -25.56 14.04 21.16
CA GLN A 138 -24.11 14.27 21.28
C GLN A 138 -23.68 14.61 22.72
N ILE A 139 -24.62 14.73 23.66
CA ILE A 139 -24.32 15.08 25.06
C ILE A 139 -23.61 13.92 25.75
N ASP A 140 -22.42 14.18 26.30
CA ASP A 140 -21.80 13.30 27.27
C ASP A 140 -22.45 13.48 28.64
N PHE A 141 -23.48 12.67 28.93
CA PHE A 141 -24.14 12.74 30.24
C PHE A 141 -23.20 12.40 31.41
N THR A 142 -22.14 11.63 31.21
CA THR A 142 -21.23 11.26 32.29
C THR A 142 -20.40 12.45 32.72
N GLU A 143 -19.72 13.10 31.77
CA GLU A 143 -18.95 14.32 32.05
C GLU A 143 -19.86 15.49 32.42
N SER A 144 -21.07 15.58 31.85
CA SER A 144 -22.04 16.62 32.21
C SER A 144 -22.54 16.48 33.66
N ILE A 145 -22.87 15.26 34.10
CA ILE A 145 -23.28 15.00 35.50
C ILE A 145 -22.12 15.28 36.45
N ARG A 146 -20.90 14.88 36.08
CA ARG A 146 -19.70 15.15 36.86
C ARG A 146 -19.47 16.66 37.02
N ASN A 147 -19.58 17.43 35.95
CA ASN A 147 -19.45 18.89 36.00
C ASN A 147 -20.56 19.53 36.84
N ALA A 148 -21.81 19.10 36.69
CA ALA A 148 -22.92 19.59 37.51
C ALA A 148 -22.67 19.36 39.01
N GLN A 149 -22.14 18.19 39.39
CA GLN A 149 -21.78 17.90 40.78
C GLN A 149 -20.62 18.75 41.29
N ILE A 150 -19.60 19.00 40.46
CA ILE A 150 -18.45 19.84 40.82
C ILE A 150 -18.89 21.29 41.03
N ASN A 151 -19.73 21.82 40.12
CA ASN A 151 -20.12 23.23 40.14
C ASN A 151 -21.16 23.54 41.21
N ARG A 152 -22.03 22.59 41.58
CA ARG A 152 -23.23 22.86 42.38
C ARG A 152 -23.41 21.95 43.59
N GLY A 153 -22.53 20.99 43.78
CA GLY A 153 -22.55 20.08 44.92
C GLY A 153 -23.49 18.89 44.73
N VAL A 154 -23.48 17.99 45.72
CA VAL A 154 -24.13 16.67 45.68
C VAL A 154 -25.47 16.62 46.43
N GLU A 155 -25.80 17.64 47.23
CA GLU A 155 -26.99 17.61 48.11
C GLU A 155 -28.30 17.81 47.34
N SER A 156 -28.28 18.61 46.26
CA SER A 156 -29.42 18.81 45.37
C SER A 156 -28.95 18.81 43.92
N PHE A 157 -29.24 17.72 43.20
CA PHE A 157 -28.84 17.61 41.80
C PHE A 157 -29.55 18.67 40.95
N SER A 158 -28.77 19.54 40.32
CA SER A 158 -29.22 20.57 39.40
C SER A 158 -28.22 20.70 38.26
N MET A 159 -28.68 20.53 37.02
CA MET A 159 -27.87 20.65 35.81
C MET A 159 -28.42 21.80 34.97
N GLN A 160 -27.54 22.68 34.49
CA GLN A 160 -27.89 23.71 33.50
C GLN A 160 -26.97 23.56 32.29
N GLU A 161 -27.22 24.40 31.29
CA GLU A 161 -26.51 24.42 30.02
C GLU A 161 -24.97 24.50 30.17
N GLU A 162 -24.47 25.27 31.14
CA GLU A 162 -23.03 25.42 31.41
C GLU A 162 -22.34 24.12 31.88
N ASP A 163 -23.11 23.16 32.39
CA ASP A 163 -22.60 21.87 32.83
C ASP A 163 -22.54 20.86 31.68
N LEU A 164 -23.25 21.13 30.57
CA LEU A 164 -23.36 20.20 29.44
C LEU A 164 -22.05 20.14 28.64
N GLN A 165 -21.57 18.92 28.46
CA GLN A 165 -20.45 18.59 27.60
C GLN A 165 -20.96 17.83 26.37
N ILE A 166 -20.43 18.20 25.22
CA ILE A 166 -20.67 17.57 23.93
C ILE A 166 -19.47 16.70 23.58
N ARG A 167 -19.73 15.46 23.18
CA ARG A 167 -18.73 14.64 22.51
C ARG A 167 -18.58 15.11 21.07
N GLU A 168 -17.36 15.42 20.68
CA GLU A 168 -17.08 15.68 19.27
C GLU A 168 -17.24 14.39 18.46
N SER A 169 -17.58 14.54 17.18
CA SER A 169 -17.58 13.43 16.23
C SER A 169 -16.61 13.75 15.10
N ASP A 170 -15.76 12.78 14.79
CA ASP A 170 -14.83 12.92 13.68
C ASP A 170 -15.57 12.67 12.36
N PHE A 171 -15.55 13.65 11.47
CA PHE A 171 -16.00 13.45 10.09
C PHE A 171 -14.89 12.76 9.29
N LYS A 172 -15.07 11.47 8.99
CA LYS A 172 -14.20 10.73 8.08
C LYS A 172 -14.89 10.59 6.72
N THR A 173 -14.40 11.33 5.73
CA THR A 173 -14.80 11.14 4.33
C THR A 173 -14.22 9.82 3.83
N GLN A 174 -15.06 8.94 3.30
CA GLN A 174 -14.61 7.79 2.53
C GLN A 174 -14.26 8.25 1.10
N THR A 175 -13.17 7.74 0.55
CA THR A 175 -12.78 7.99 -0.83
C THR A 175 -12.91 6.71 -1.66
N SER A 176 -13.51 6.82 -2.84
CA SER A 176 -13.48 5.78 -3.86
C SER A 176 -12.48 6.16 -4.94
N THR A 177 -11.44 5.35 -5.11
CA THR A 177 -10.36 5.60 -6.05
C THR A 177 -10.38 4.56 -7.16
N VAL A 178 -10.40 5.00 -8.42
CA VAL A 178 -10.16 4.11 -9.57
C VAL A 178 -8.75 4.35 -10.10
N LEU A 179 -7.94 3.30 -10.13
CA LEU A 179 -6.61 3.29 -10.72
C LEU A 179 -6.67 2.69 -12.12
N MET A 180 -6.47 3.52 -13.14
CA MET A 180 -6.45 3.09 -14.54
C MET A 180 -5.03 2.83 -15.02
N ILE A 181 -4.78 1.68 -15.65
CA ILE A 181 -3.47 1.25 -16.15
C ILE A 181 -3.54 1.01 -17.66
N ASP A 182 -2.74 1.78 -18.42
CA ASP A 182 -2.57 1.58 -19.86
C ASP A 182 -1.67 0.36 -20.11
N ILE A 183 -2.12 -0.55 -20.97
CA ILE A 183 -1.35 -1.72 -21.45
C ILE A 183 -1.20 -1.73 -22.98
N SER A 184 -1.41 -0.59 -23.62
CA SER A 184 -1.21 -0.38 -25.04
C SER A 184 0.26 -0.50 -25.45
N HIS A 185 0.47 -0.64 -26.76
CA HIS A 185 1.81 -0.75 -27.33
C HIS A 185 2.72 0.46 -26.99
N SER A 186 2.14 1.61 -26.66
CA SER A 186 2.88 2.82 -26.24
C SER A 186 3.73 2.58 -24.98
N MET A 187 3.39 1.58 -24.17
CA MET A 187 4.06 1.26 -22.91
C MET A 187 5.38 0.51 -23.08
N ILE A 188 5.67 0.00 -24.28
CA ILE A 188 6.94 -0.67 -24.65
C ILE A 188 7.63 -0.03 -25.86
N LEU A 189 7.11 1.11 -26.33
CA LEU A 189 7.48 1.68 -27.61
C LEU A 189 8.91 2.25 -27.58
N TYR A 190 9.64 2.14 -28.69
CA TYR A 190 11.06 2.51 -28.81
C TYR A 190 12.02 1.75 -27.89
N GLY A 191 11.61 0.58 -27.38
CA GLY A 191 12.43 -0.23 -26.46
C GLY A 191 12.46 0.32 -25.03
N GLU A 192 11.61 1.28 -24.69
CA GLU A 192 11.44 1.76 -23.33
C GLU A 192 10.44 0.88 -22.57
N ASP A 193 10.80 0.39 -21.39
CA ASP A 193 9.88 -0.33 -20.50
C ASP A 193 9.16 0.64 -19.55
N ARG A 194 7.98 1.12 -19.97
CA ARG A 194 7.14 2.02 -19.16
C ARG A 194 6.13 1.26 -18.32
N ILE A 195 5.83 0.01 -18.67
CA ILE A 195 4.87 -0.81 -17.93
C ILE A 195 5.42 -1.22 -16.57
N THR A 196 6.69 -1.63 -16.47
CA THR A 196 7.29 -2.03 -15.20
C THR A 196 7.26 -0.92 -14.15
N PRO A 197 7.70 0.33 -14.43
CA PRO A 197 7.58 1.41 -13.47
C PRO A 197 6.12 1.74 -13.15
N ALA A 198 5.19 1.65 -14.11
CA ALA A 198 3.77 1.85 -13.87
C ALA A 198 3.20 0.79 -12.90
N LYS A 199 3.53 -0.50 -13.10
CA LYS A 199 3.16 -1.61 -12.19
C LYS A 199 3.70 -1.37 -10.79
N LYS A 200 4.96 -0.96 -10.65
CA LYS A 200 5.55 -0.62 -9.34
C LYS A 200 4.77 0.48 -8.62
N VAL A 201 4.45 1.57 -9.32
CA VAL A 201 3.67 2.68 -8.75
C VAL A 201 2.26 2.23 -8.38
N ALA A 202 1.60 1.44 -9.24
CA ALA A 202 0.28 0.88 -8.97
C ALA A 202 0.26 -0.01 -7.73
N MET A 203 1.25 -0.90 -7.60
CA MET A 203 1.43 -1.77 -6.44
C MET A 203 1.70 -0.97 -5.16
N ALA A 204 2.57 0.04 -5.24
CA ALA A 204 2.88 0.94 -4.13
C ALA A 204 1.64 1.71 -3.65
N LEU A 205 0.88 2.29 -4.59
CA LEU A 205 -0.34 3.03 -4.29
C LEU A 205 -1.42 2.12 -3.68
N SER A 206 -1.57 0.91 -4.24
CA SER A 206 -2.52 -0.08 -3.72
C SER A 206 -2.20 -0.48 -2.28
N GLU A 207 -0.93 -0.74 -1.98
CA GLU A 207 -0.51 -1.04 -0.61
C GLU A 207 -0.70 0.17 0.31
N LEU A 208 -0.39 1.40 -0.15
CA LEU A 208 -0.59 2.61 0.64
C LEU A 208 -2.05 2.80 1.03
N ILE A 209 -2.97 2.69 0.06
CA ILE A 209 -4.41 2.90 0.30
C ILE A 209 -4.94 1.82 1.24
N THR A 210 -4.69 0.54 0.92
CA THR A 210 -5.22 -0.58 1.72
C THR A 210 -4.68 -0.64 3.14
N THR A 211 -3.44 -0.17 3.38
CA THR A 211 -2.84 -0.17 4.73
C THR A 211 -3.16 1.09 5.53
N LYS A 212 -3.12 2.27 4.91
CA LYS A 212 -3.27 3.56 5.60
C LYS A 212 -4.73 4.01 5.69
N TYR A 213 -5.55 3.66 4.70
CA TYR A 213 -6.95 4.07 4.57
C TYR A 213 -7.84 2.84 4.34
N PRO A 214 -7.95 1.91 5.32
CA PRO A 214 -8.65 0.64 5.14
C PRO A 214 -10.17 0.76 4.92
N LYS A 215 -10.73 1.96 5.09
CA LYS A 215 -12.15 2.27 4.82
C LYS A 215 -12.37 2.87 3.42
N ASP A 216 -11.32 3.19 2.68
CA ASP A 216 -11.40 3.67 1.30
C ASP A 216 -11.51 2.49 0.34
N THR A 217 -12.15 2.71 -0.81
CA THR A 217 -12.22 1.69 -1.87
C THR A 217 -11.21 1.98 -2.97
N LEU A 218 -10.64 0.91 -3.54
CA LEU A 218 -9.72 0.97 -4.66
C LEU A 218 -10.12 -0.05 -5.70
N ASP A 219 -10.49 0.44 -6.88
CA ASP A 219 -10.80 -0.36 -8.06
C ASP A 219 -9.69 -0.18 -9.08
N ILE A 220 -9.28 -1.26 -9.73
CA ILE A 220 -8.20 -1.23 -10.71
C ILE A 220 -8.76 -1.61 -12.08
N VAL A 221 -8.63 -0.69 -13.03
CA VAL A 221 -9.06 -0.87 -14.41
C VAL A 221 -7.85 -0.90 -15.32
N VAL A 222 -7.79 -1.90 -16.19
CA VAL A 222 -6.76 -2.02 -17.21
C VAL A 222 -7.40 -1.72 -18.55
N PHE A 223 -6.71 -0.97 -19.41
CA PHE A 223 -7.24 -0.60 -20.72
C PHE A 223 -6.20 -0.72 -21.84
N GLY A 224 -6.67 -1.21 -22.98
CA GLY A 224 -5.94 -1.34 -24.25
C GLY A 224 -6.93 -1.10 -25.39
N ASN A 225 -7.24 -2.13 -26.18
CA ASN A 225 -8.33 -2.07 -27.16
C ASN A 225 -9.70 -1.92 -26.47
N ASP A 226 -9.86 -2.64 -25.36
CA ASP A 226 -11.02 -2.67 -24.47
C ASP A 226 -10.53 -2.44 -23.02
N ALA A 227 -11.45 -2.30 -22.08
CA ALA A 227 -11.16 -2.17 -20.66
C ALA A 227 -11.81 -3.27 -19.81
N TRP A 228 -11.13 -3.66 -18.73
CA TRP A 228 -11.64 -4.61 -17.74
C TRP A 228 -11.05 -4.35 -16.36
N SER A 229 -11.77 -4.79 -15.33
CA SER A 229 -11.30 -4.69 -13.94
C SER A 229 -10.41 -5.88 -13.58
N ILE A 230 -9.42 -5.62 -12.73
CA ILE A 230 -8.53 -6.65 -12.18
C ILE A 230 -8.44 -6.54 -10.66
N GLU A 231 -7.96 -7.59 -10.00
CA GLU A 231 -7.68 -7.55 -8.58
C GLU A 231 -6.26 -7.04 -8.30
N ILE A 232 -6.02 -6.55 -7.09
CA ILE A 232 -4.69 -6.08 -6.64
C ILE A 232 -3.61 -7.18 -6.80
N LYS A 233 -3.99 -8.45 -6.64
CA LYS A 233 -3.09 -9.60 -6.80
C LYS A 233 -2.60 -9.77 -8.24
N ASP A 234 -3.35 -9.27 -9.22
CA ASP A 234 -3.06 -9.44 -10.64
C ASP A 234 -2.03 -8.41 -11.17
N LEU A 235 -1.80 -7.31 -10.41
CA LEU A 235 -0.89 -6.23 -10.78
C LEU A 235 0.53 -6.67 -11.19
N PRO A 236 1.21 -7.61 -10.48
CA PRO A 236 2.55 -8.05 -10.87
C PRO A 236 2.59 -8.70 -12.26
N TYR A 237 1.50 -9.40 -12.62
CA TYR A 237 1.38 -10.22 -13.82
C TYR A 237 0.93 -9.44 -15.05
N LEU A 238 0.68 -8.13 -14.93
CA LEU A 238 0.29 -7.31 -16.07
C LEU A 238 1.35 -7.29 -17.16
N GLN A 239 0.89 -7.50 -18.39
CA GLN A 239 1.71 -7.52 -19.60
C GLN A 239 1.16 -6.54 -20.63
N VAL A 240 2.06 -6.02 -21.46
CA VAL A 240 1.70 -5.17 -22.59
C VAL A 240 1.35 -6.05 -23.77
N GLY A 241 0.20 -5.79 -24.37
CA GLY A 241 -0.20 -6.43 -25.62
C GLY A 241 -0.01 -5.52 -26.84
N PRO A 242 -0.23 -6.04 -28.05
CA PRO A 242 -0.30 -5.26 -29.29
C PRO A 242 -1.63 -4.49 -29.36
N TYR A 243 -1.96 -3.78 -28.28
CA TYR A 243 -3.22 -3.06 -28.13
C TYR A 243 -3.06 -1.58 -28.50
N HIS A 244 -4.14 -1.00 -28.99
CA HIS A 244 -4.33 0.44 -29.07
C HIS A 244 -4.69 1.01 -27.70
N THR A 245 -4.91 2.31 -27.64
CA THR A 245 -5.28 3.03 -26.42
C THR A 245 -6.73 3.50 -26.53
N ASN A 246 -7.67 2.75 -25.95
CA ASN A 246 -9.08 3.10 -25.89
C ASN A 246 -9.42 3.68 -24.50
N THR A 247 -9.04 4.93 -24.30
CA THR A 247 -9.31 5.65 -23.04
C THR A 247 -10.80 5.81 -22.75
N VAL A 248 -11.65 5.84 -23.79
CA VAL A 248 -13.11 5.95 -23.62
C VAL A 248 -13.64 4.72 -22.89
N SER A 249 -13.31 3.51 -23.36
CA SER A 249 -13.72 2.27 -22.69
C SER A 249 -13.20 2.20 -21.25
N GLY A 250 -11.96 2.65 -21.00
CA GLY A 250 -11.40 2.72 -19.65
C GLY A 250 -12.16 3.68 -18.73
N LEU A 251 -12.57 4.85 -19.24
CA LEU A 251 -13.32 5.84 -18.47
C LEU A 251 -14.77 5.42 -18.23
N GLU A 252 -15.41 4.79 -19.22
CA GLU A 252 -16.77 4.25 -19.06
C GLU A 252 -16.79 3.21 -17.94
N LEU A 253 -15.86 2.24 -17.96
CA LEU A 253 -15.77 1.23 -16.90
C LEU A 253 -15.38 1.82 -15.53
N ALA A 254 -14.62 2.91 -15.51
CA ALA A 254 -14.27 3.60 -14.26
C ALA A 254 -15.44 4.39 -13.64
N MET A 255 -16.50 4.66 -14.40
CA MET A 255 -17.69 5.37 -13.93
C MET A 255 -18.79 4.42 -13.44
N ASP A 256 -18.76 3.16 -13.85
CA ASP A 256 -19.70 2.11 -13.44
C ASP A 256 -19.45 1.65 -11.99
#